data_AF-A0A497B2B1-F1
#
_entry.id   AF-A0A497B2B1-F1
#
_cell.length_a   1.000
_cell.length_b   1.000
_cell.length_c   1.000
_cell.angle_alpha   90.00
_cell.angle_beta   90.00
_cell.angle_gamma   90.00
#
_symmetry.space_group_name_H-M   'P 1'
#
loop_
_entity.id
_entity.type
_entity.pdbx_description
1 polymer ?
#
loop_
_entity_poly.entity_id
_entity_poly.type
_entity_poly.pdbx_seq_one_letter_code
_entity_poly.pdbx_strand_id
1 'polypeptide(L)'
;MGGPGITPPGAEPVPTGDISPTTEAEVIAPEPTEAAQEAAAGAPPMPENPADRNGMYSEPPAMQIDPNESYVATISTAKGDIVIELFADRAPNTVNNFVFLARQGFYDNTTFHRVIPDFMAQGGDPSGSGSGGPGYAFADEFHP
;
A
#
# COMPACT_ATOMS: atom_id res chain seq x y z
N MET A 1 68.83 18.07 23.97
CA MET A 1 68.09 19.20 23.37
C MET A 1 66.89 18.60 22.66
N GLY A 2 65.73 18.64 23.32
CA GLY A 2 64.49 18.03 22.84
C GLY A 2 63.76 18.96 21.85
N GLY A 3 63.28 18.39 20.74
CA GLY A 3 62.34 19.02 19.82
C GLY A 3 60.90 18.59 20.15
N PRO A 4 59.88 19.41 19.86
CA PRO A 4 58.52 19.17 20.32
C PRO A 4 57.83 18.07 19.52
N GLY A 5 57.24 17.10 20.23
CA GLY A 5 56.37 16.10 19.65
C GLY A 5 55.05 16.72 19.21
N ILE A 6 54.64 16.42 17.97
CA ILE A 6 53.31 16.73 17.47
C ILE A 6 52.39 15.60 17.93
N THR A 7 51.64 15.85 19.00
CA THR A 7 50.50 15.03 19.43
C THR A 7 49.32 15.27 18.49
N PRO A 8 48.67 14.24 17.92
CA PRO A 8 47.40 14.43 17.24
C PRO A 8 46.29 14.78 18.27
N PRO A 9 45.31 15.62 17.93
CA PRO A 9 44.20 15.89 18.82
C PRO A 9 43.38 14.62 19.03
N GLY A 10 43.05 14.35 20.29
CA GLY A 10 42.25 13.19 20.70
C GLY A 10 40.90 13.18 19.99
N ALA A 11 40.56 12.04 19.42
CA ALA A 11 39.19 11.72 19.05
C ALA A 11 38.39 11.59 20.36
N GLU A 12 37.51 12.55 20.62
CA GLU A 12 36.54 12.43 21.69
C GLU A 12 35.59 11.25 21.39
N PRO A 13 35.27 10.39 22.37
CA PRO A 13 34.28 9.35 22.18
C PRO A 13 32.93 10.01 21.93
N VAL A 14 32.32 9.70 20.78
CA VAL A 14 30.93 10.04 20.47
C VAL A 14 30.06 9.48 21.61
N PRO A 15 29.21 10.29 22.26
CA PRO A 15 28.31 9.76 23.27
C PRO A 15 27.34 8.78 22.60
N THR A 16 27.42 7.50 22.98
CA THR A 16 26.37 6.51 22.71
C THR A 16 25.15 6.93 23.50
N GLY A 17 24.33 7.80 22.90
CA GLY A 17 22.98 8.09 23.37
C GLY A 17 22.16 6.82 23.22
N ASP A 18 21.79 6.24 24.34
CA ASP A 18 20.76 5.22 24.48
C ASP A 18 19.45 5.80 23.91
N ILE A 19 19.14 5.47 22.66
CA ILE A 19 17.82 5.68 22.10
C ILE A 19 16.93 4.52 22.56
N SER A 20 16.48 4.63 23.81
CA SER A 20 15.29 3.92 24.25
C SER A 20 14.17 4.14 23.21
N PRO A 21 13.43 3.09 22.80
CA PRO A 21 12.43 3.21 21.75
C PRO A 21 11.38 4.23 22.17
N THR A 22 11.29 5.34 21.44
CA THR A 22 10.18 6.27 21.52
C THR A 22 8.97 5.58 20.91
N THR A 23 8.03 5.23 21.78
CA THR A 23 6.59 5.05 21.57
C THR A 23 6.18 4.78 20.12
N GLU A 24 5.89 3.51 19.82
CA GLU A 24 5.06 3.12 18.69
C GLU A 24 3.78 3.96 18.71
N ALA A 25 3.56 4.72 17.64
CA ALA A 25 2.24 5.22 17.35
C ALA A 25 1.37 3.99 17.12
N GLU A 26 0.43 3.77 18.04
CA GLU A 26 -0.59 2.74 17.93
C GLU A 26 -1.35 2.98 16.62
N VAL A 27 -1.04 2.15 15.62
CA VAL A 27 -1.78 2.04 14.36
C VAL A 27 -3.12 1.41 14.70
N ILE A 28 -4.05 2.26 15.15
CA ILE A 28 -5.46 1.92 15.19
C ILE A 28 -5.95 2.02 13.74
N ALA A 29 -5.69 0.97 12.96
CA ALA A 29 -6.56 0.69 11.84
C ALA A 29 -7.98 0.59 12.42
N PRO A 30 -8.99 1.30 11.90
CA PRO A 30 -10.35 1.00 12.29
C PRO A 30 -10.54 -0.49 12.02
N GLU A 31 -10.92 -1.24 13.06
CA GLU A 31 -11.27 -2.64 12.90
C GLU A 31 -12.25 -2.73 11.74
N PRO A 32 -12.05 -3.70 10.81
CA PRO A 32 -12.93 -3.81 9.66
C PRO A 32 -14.36 -3.93 10.17
N THR A 33 -15.16 -2.89 9.95
CA THR A 33 -16.58 -2.87 10.28
C THR A 33 -17.19 -4.19 9.84
N GLU A 34 -17.99 -4.82 10.70
CA GLU A 34 -18.59 -6.15 10.52
C GLU A 34 -19.25 -6.33 9.12
N ALA A 35 -19.72 -5.24 8.51
CA ALA A 35 -20.23 -5.20 7.13
C ALA A 35 -19.18 -5.51 6.03
N ALA A 36 -17.90 -5.23 6.26
CA ALA A 36 -16.80 -5.56 5.34
C ALA A 36 -16.37 -7.03 5.45
N GLN A 37 -16.62 -7.67 6.60
CA GLN A 37 -16.39 -9.11 6.81
C GLN A 37 -17.51 -9.94 6.18
N GLU A 38 -18.75 -9.43 6.14
CA GLU A 38 -19.88 -10.13 5.53
C GLU A 38 -19.82 -10.22 4.00
N ALA A 39 -19.18 -9.25 3.33
CA ALA A 39 -18.96 -9.33 1.88
C ALA A 39 -17.89 -10.37 1.47
N ALA A 40 -17.08 -10.85 2.42
CA ALA A 40 -16.09 -11.92 2.18
C ALA A 40 -16.65 -13.33 2.43
N ALA A 41 -17.80 -13.47 3.11
CA ALA A 41 -18.32 -14.77 3.54
C ALA A 41 -19.11 -15.55 2.46
N GLY A 42 -19.32 -14.97 1.27
CA GLY A 42 -20.09 -15.60 0.18
C GLY A 42 -19.38 -15.66 -1.17
N ALA A 43 -18.20 -15.06 -1.31
CA ALA A 43 -17.41 -15.12 -2.54
C ALA A 43 -16.57 -16.40 -2.56
N PRO A 44 -16.42 -17.08 -3.71
CA PRO A 44 -15.46 -18.16 -3.83
C PRO A 44 -14.07 -17.65 -3.40
N PRO A 45 -13.24 -18.50 -2.76
CA PRO A 45 -11.90 -18.09 -2.35
C PRO A 45 -11.17 -17.50 -3.56
N MET A 46 -10.57 -16.33 -3.38
CA MET A 46 -9.81 -15.66 -4.43
C MET A 46 -8.77 -16.64 -5.01
N PRO A 47 -8.68 -16.80 -6.35
CA PRO A 47 -7.71 -17.70 -6.96
C PRO A 47 -6.29 -17.46 -6.43
N GLU A 48 -5.57 -18.51 -6.06
CA GLU A 48 -4.20 -18.37 -5.53
C GLU A 48 -3.24 -17.79 -6.58
N ASN A 49 -3.40 -18.21 -7.84
CA ASN A 49 -2.66 -17.68 -8.96
C ASN A 49 -3.28 -16.35 -9.42
N PRO A 50 -2.52 -15.23 -9.38
CA PRO A 50 -3.03 -13.92 -9.76
C PRO A 50 -3.57 -13.88 -11.19
N ALA A 51 -2.98 -14.60 -12.14
CA ALA A 51 -3.40 -14.56 -13.54
C ALA A 51 -4.87 -15.00 -13.73
N ASP A 52 -5.37 -15.88 -12.86
CA ASP A 52 -6.74 -16.39 -12.91
C ASP A 52 -7.78 -15.38 -12.38
N ARG A 53 -7.31 -14.27 -11.77
CA ARG A 53 -8.17 -13.16 -11.29
C ARG A 53 -8.45 -12.12 -12.37
N ASN A 54 -7.74 -12.21 -13.51
CA ASN A 54 -7.91 -11.25 -14.59
C ASN A 54 -9.33 -11.32 -15.18
N GLY A 55 -10.05 -10.21 -15.14
CA GLY A 55 -11.43 -10.15 -15.65
C GLY A 55 -12.47 -10.87 -14.77
N MET A 56 -12.19 -11.10 -13.49
CA MET A 56 -13.07 -11.85 -12.58
C MET A 56 -14.39 -11.14 -12.26
N TYR A 57 -14.44 -9.81 -12.37
CA TYR A 57 -15.60 -8.97 -12.05
C TYR A 57 -16.21 -8.38 -13.31
N SER A 58 -17.54 -8.34 -13.37
CA SER A 58 -18.28 -7.76 -14.50
C SER A 58 -18.60 -6.27 -14.32
N GLU A 59 -18.70 -5.79 -13.08
CA GLU A 59 -19.14 -4.44 -12.74
C GLU A 59 -18.38 -3.91 -11.53
N PRO A 60 -18.24 -2.58 -11.40
CA PRO A 60 -17.62 -1.98 -10.23
C PRO A 60 -18.43 -2.26 -8.95
N PRO A 61 -17.76 -2.38 -7.79
CA PRO A 61 -18.44 -2.61 -6.52
C PRO A 61 -19.31 -1.40 -6.14
N ALA A 62 -20.43 -1.68 -5.47
CA ALA A 62 -21.22 -0.63 -4.82
C ALA A 62 -20.37 0.13 -3.78
N MET A 63 -20.78 1.36 -3.46
CA MET A 63 -20.15 2.19 -2.43
C MET A 63 -20.24 1.49 -1.05
N GLN A 64 -19.10 1.11 -0.49
CA GLN A 64 -18.96 0.41 0.79
C GLN A 64 -18.15 1.20 1.83
N ILE A 65 -17.49 2.28 1.41
CA ILE A 65 -16.72 3.18 2.27
C ILE A 65 -17.51 4.46 2.55
N ASP A 66 -17.22 5.12 3.67
CA ASP A 66 -17.64 6.51 3.92
C ASP A 66 -16.59 7.48 3.32
N PRO A 67 -16.95 8.32 2.33
CA PRO A 67 -16.02 9.29 1.73
C PRO A 67 -15.48 10.36 2.70
N ASN A 68 -16.10 10.54 3.87
CA ASN A 68 -15.70 11.56 4.85
C ASN A 68 -14.68 11.04 5.86
N GLU A 69 -14.33 9.75 5.81
CA GLU A 69 -13.33 9.13 6.68
C GLU A 69 -11.94 9.09 6.03
N SER A 70 -10.92 8.95 6.88
CA SER A 70 -9.53 8.78 6.46
C SER A 70 -9.21 7.30 6.30
N TYR A 71 -8.62 6.94 5.15
CA TYR A 71 -8.22 5.56 4.86
C TYR A 71 -6.71 5.50 4.63
N VAL A 72 -6.09 4.50 5.24
CA VAL A 72 -4.68 4.16 5.03
C VAL A 72 -4.60 2.71 4.59
N ALA A 73 -3.79 2.44 3.57
CA ALA A 73 -3.49 1.10 3.12
C ALA A 73 -1.99 0.83 3.23
N THR A 74 -1.66 -0.39 3.64
CA THR A 74 -0.27 -0.88 3.64
C THR A 74 -0.14 -1.92 2.54
N ILE A 75 0.78 -1.68 1.61
CA ILE A 75 1.15 -2.61 0.55
C ILE A 75 2.45 -3.27 1.00
N SER A 76 2.37 -4.51 1.47
CA SER A 76 3.54 -5.29 1.83
C SER A 76 4.19 -5.89 0.60
N THR A 77 5.47 -5.57 0.38
CA THR A 77 6.25 -6.07 -0.74
C THR A 77 7.48 -6.81 -0.25
N ALA A 78 8.11 -7.61 -1.12
CA ALA A 78 9.40 -8.23 -0.81
C ALA A 78 10.54 -7.23 -0.54
N LYS A 79 10.34 -5.94 -0.82
CA LYS A 79 11.31 -4.87 -0.60
C LYS A 79 10.94 -3.96 0.59
N GLY A 80 9.92 -4.32 1.36
CA GLY A 80 9.41 -3.54 2.48
C GLY A 80 7.99 -3.05 2.25
N ASP A 81 7.45 -2.39 3.27
CA ASP A 81 6.09 -1.88 3.28
C ASP A 81 5.99 -0.50 2.66
N ILE A 82 4.93 -0.28 1.88
CA ILE A 82 4.55 1.01 1.32
C ILE A 82 3.22 1.39 1.97
N VAL A 83 3.24 2.45 2.78
CA VAL A 83 2.04 2.98 3.44
C VAL A 83 1.51 4.14 2.61
N ILE A 84 0.24 4.07 2.22
CA ILE A 84 -0.43 5.09 1.41
C ILE A 84 -1.68 5.61 2.12
N GLU A 85 -1.87 6.92 2.08
CA GLU A 85 -3.13 7.58 2.44
C GLU A 85 -4.03 7.63 1.20
N LEU A 86 -5.32 7.35 1.38
CA LEU A 86 -6.31 7.35 0.30
C LEU A 86 -7.29 8.51 0.50
N PHE A 87 -7.37 9.38 -0.51
CA PHE A 87 -8.24 10.57 -0.50
C PHE A 87 -9.67 10.23 -0.94
N ALA A 88 -10.43 9.59 -0.05
CA ALA A 88 -11.82 9.17 -0.31
C ALA A 88 -12.77 10.36 -0.54
N ASP A 89 -12.44 11.52 0.03
CA ASP A 89 -13.15 12.78 -0.16
C ASP A 89 -13.03 13.33 -1.59
N ARG A 90 -11.92 13.01 -2.27
CA ARG A 90 -11.61 13.50 -3.64
C ARG A 90 -11.95 12.49 -4.73
N ALA A 91 -11.72 11.21 -4.47
CA ALA A 91 -11.91 10.13 -5.44
C ALA A 91 -12.64 8.93 -4.81
N PRO A 92 -13.91 9.11 -4.37
CA PRO A 92 -14.63 8.10 -3.60
C PRO A 92 -14.80 6.78 -4.35
N ASN A 93 -15.08 6.81 -5.65
CA ASN A 93 -15.26 5.56 -6.42
C ASN A 93 -13.94 4.82 -6.57
N THR A 94 -12.85 5.55 -6.79
CA THR A 94 -11.49 4.99 -6.92
C THR A 94 -11.02 4.36 -5.62
N VAL A 95 -11.21 5.06 -4.49
CA VAL A 95 -10.81 4.54 -3.17
C VAL A 95 -11.67 3.33 -2.80
N ASN A 96 -12.97 3.37 -3.06
CA ASN A 96 -13.86 2.23 -2.82
C ASN A 96 -13.45 1.00 -3.62
N ASN A 97 -13.17 1.20 -4.90
CA ASN A 97 -12.69 0.16 -5.79
C ASN A 97 -11.40 -0.46 -5.26
N PHE A 98 -10.43 0.37 -4.88
CA PHE A 98 -9.16 -0.09 -4.33
C PHE A 98 -9.33 -0.87 -3.03
N VAL A 99 -10.10 -0.34 -2.07
CA VAL A 99 -10.37 -0.98 -0.78
C VAL A 99 -11.09 -2.31 -0.96
N PHE A 100 -12.08 -2.35 -1.84
CA PHE A 100 -12.79 -3.59 -2.18
C PHE A 100 -11.82 -4.64 -2.72
N LEU A 101 -11.07 -4.34 -3.77
CA LEU A 101 -10.13 -5.28 -4.38
C LEU A 101 -9.03 -5.73 -3.40
N ALA A 102 -8.51 -4.81 -2.59
CA ALA A 102 -7.51 -5.12 -1.57
C ALA A 102 -8.06 -6.09 -0.51
N ARG A 103 -9.27 -5.85 0.01
CA ARG A 103 -9.92 -6.73 1.00
C ARG A 103 -10.23 -8.12 0.46
N GLN A 104 -10.44 -8.25 -0.84
CA GLN A 104 -10.65 -9.54 -1.51
C GLN A 104 -9.33 -10.30 -1.77
N GLY A 105 -8.17 -9.68 -1.55
CA GLY A 105 -6.86 -10.27 -1.87
C GLY A 105 -6.49 -10.19 -3.36
N PHE A 106 -7.13 -9.30 -4.13
CA PHE A 106 -6.94 -9.21 -5.58
C PHE A 106 -5.50 -8.90 -5.97
N TYR A 107 -4.86 -8.02 -5.20
CA TYR A 107 -3.50 -7.57 -5.42
C TYR A 107 -2.42 -8.51 -4.88
N ASP A 108 -2.80 -9.56 -4.15
CA ASP A 108 -1.83 -10.47 -3.52
C ASP A 108 -1.00 -11.18 -4.59
N ASN A 109 0.31 -11.28 -4.38
CA ASN A 109 1.25 -11.88 -5.34
C ASN A 109 1.27 -11.23 -6.73
N THR A 110 0.65 -10.06 -6.92
CA THR A 110 0.81 -9.29 -8.16
C THR A 110 2.18 -8.61 -8.22
N THR A 111 2.64 -8.31 -9.44
CA THR A 111 3.97 -7.71 -9.64
C THR A 111 3.87 -6.26 -10.13
N PHE A 112 4.91 -5.48 -9.85
CA PHE A 112 5.15 -4.23 -10.55
C PHE A 112 5.74 -4.55 -11.93
N HIS A 113 4.87 -4.75 -12.91
CA HIS A 113 5.25 -5.20 -14.25
C HIS A 113 5.95 -4.11 -15.08
N ARG A 114 5.82 -2.83 -14.70
CA ARG A 114 6.47 -1.71 -15.39
C ARG A 114 7.06 -0.74 -14.40
N VAL A 115 8.37 -0.52 -14.49
CA VAL A 115 9.12 0.42 -13.66
C VAL A 115 9.97 1.31 -14.56
N ILE A 116 9.74 2.62 -14.47
CA ILE A 116 10.51 3.65 -15.17
C ILE A 116 11.24 4.48 -14.10
N PRO A 117 12.60 4.47 -14.11
CA PRO A 117 13.39 5.29 -13.19
C PRO A 117 12.95 6.75 -13.21
N ASP A 118 12.90 7.35 -12.03
CA ASP A 118 12.56 8.77 -11.82
C ASP A 118 11.19 9.21 -12.36
N PHE A 119 10.28 8.25 -12.57
CA PHE A 119 8.93 8.55 -13.07
C PHE A 119 7.84 7.74 -12.37
N MET A 120 7.77 6.43 -12.60
CA MET A 120 6.66 5.63 -12.08
C MET A 120 6.98 4.13 -11.96
N ALA A 121 6.34 3.50 -10.98
CA ALA A 121 6.16 2.06 -10.91
C ALA A 121 4.67 1.74 -11.06
N GLN A 122 4.34 0.79 -11.93
CA GLN A 122 2.98 0.37 -12.24
C GLN A 122 2.81 -1.10 -11.85
N GLY A 123 1.76 -1.38 -11.11
CA GLY A 123 1.35 -2.71 -10.66
C GLY A 123 -0.16 -2.87 -10.77
N GLY A 124 -0.71 -3.79 -9.98
CA GLY A 124 -2.17 -4.01 -9.92
C GLY A 124 -2.78 -4.78 -11.08
N ASP A 125 -1.95 -5.27 -12.02
CA ASP A 125 -2.37 -6.19 -13.08
C ASP A 125 -2.14 -7.64 -12.63
N PRO A 126 -3.19 -8.45 -12.44
CA PRO A 126 -3.05 -9.85 -12.04
C PRO A 126 -2.36 -10.73 -13.10
N SER A 127 -2.46 -10.37 -14.38
CA SER A 127 -1.78 -11.07 -15.48
C SER A 127 -0.30 -10.69 -15.61
N GLY A 128 0.11 -9.55 -15.05
CA GLY A 128 1.46 -8.99 -15.19
C GLY A 128 1.80 -8.51 -16.62
N SER A 129 0.82 -8.45 -17.53
CA SER A 129 1.03 -8.05 -18.92
C SER A 129 1.01 -6.53 -19.15
N GLY A 130 0.47 -5.78 -18.21
CA GLY A 130 0.15 -4.35 -18.30
C GLY A 130 -1.22 -4.04 -18.92
N SER A 131 -1.99 -5.06 -19.30
CA SER A 131 -3.32 -4.89 -19.93
C SER A 131 -4.45 -5.60 -19.17
N GLY A 132 -4.14 -6.29 -18.08
CA GLY A 132 -5.14 -6.94 -17.25
C GLY A 132 -5.77 -6.01 -16.22
N GLY A 133 -6.76 -6.53 -15.50
CA GLY A 133 -7.52 -5.77 -14.52
C GLY A 133 -8.71 -6.55 -13.96
N PRO A 134 -9.59 -5.91 -13.17
CA PRO A 134 -10.70 -6.57 -12.52
C PRO A 134 -11.80 -7.02 -13.49
N GLY A 135 -11.87 -6.45 -14.70
CA GLY A 135 -12.84 -6.84 -15.74
C GLY A 135 -13.89 -5.77 -16.07
N TYR A 136 -13.84 -4.63 -15.40
CA TYR A 136 -14.67 -3.46 -15.69
C TYR A 136 -13.83 -2.18 -15.77
N ALA A 137 -14.47 -1.13 -16.25
CA ALA A 137 -13.98 0.24 -16.21
C ALA A 137 -15.03 1.13 -15.52
N PHE A 138 -14.58 2.23 -14.92
CA PHE A 138 -15.43 3.25 -14.33
C PHE A 138 -14.92 4.64 -14.72
N ALA A 139 -15.71 5.68 -14.47
CA ALA A 139 -15.39 7.04 -14.87
C ALA A 139 -14.22 7.63 -14.06
N ASP A 140 -13.43 8.49 -14.70
CA ASP A 140 -12.35 9.22 -14.04
C ASP A 140 -12.89 10.21 -12.99
N GLU A 141 -12.12 10.40 -11.92
CA GLU A 141 -12.42 11.36 -10.85
C GLU A 141 -11.32 12.43 -10.78
N PHE A 142 -11.70 13.70 -10.94
CA PHE A 142 -10.76 14.82 -10.91
C PHE A 142 -11.16 15.80 -9.81
N HIS A 143 -10.16 16.27 -9.05
CA HIS A 143 -10.32 17.32 -8.07
C HIS A 143 -9.48 18.55 -8.48
N PRO A 144 -10.05 19.78 -8.47
CA PRO A 144 -9.35 21.01 -8.84
C PRO A 144 -8.27 21.41 -7.82
#